data_AF-A0A396HEA9-F1
#
_entry.id   AF-A0A396HEA9-F1
#
_cell.length_a   1.000
_cell.length_b   1.000
_cell.length_c   1.000
_cell.angle_alpha   90.00
_cell.angle_beta   90.00
_cell.angle_gamma   90.00
#
_symmetry.space_group_name_H-M   'P 1'
#
loop_
_entity.id
_entity.type
_entity.pdbx_description
1 polymer ?
#
loop_
_entity_poly.entity_id
_entity_poly.type
_entity_poly.pdbx_seq_one_letter_code
_entity_poly.pdbx_strand_id
1 'polypeptide(L)'
;MNDFCKNVLESIDLIIGNGRLPIILGGSNSYIKKLIEEPTIAFLSKYYYFFIWVDVSLPTLFQYVGKKVDEMVESGMVDEIREYYAPGQTTRRELEGLLRFLSLILFFR
;
A
#
# COMPACT_ATOMS: atom_id res chain seq x y z
N MET A 1 20.49 2.84 0.54
CA MET A 1 19.30 1.99 0.33
C MET A 1 18.27 2.33 1.41
N ASN A 2 17.07 2.78 1.04
CA ASN A 2 15.98 2.93 2.02
C ASN A 2 15.50 1.55 2.52
N ASP A 3 15.06 1.44 3.77
CA ASP A 3 14.60 0.20 4.40
C ASP A 3 13.54 -0.52 3.55
N PHE A 4 12.61 0.25 2.96
CA PHE A 4 11.62 -0.30 2.04
C PHE A 4 12.25 -1.07 0.87
N CYS A 5 13.16 -0.44 0.12
CA CYS A 5 13.71 -1.06 -1.08
C CYS A 5 14.59 -2.26 -0.73
N LYS A 6 15.30 -2.20 0.40
CA LYS A 6 16.06 -3.34 0.94
C LYS A 6 15.13 -4.54 1.21
N ASN A 7 14.03 -4.32 1.94
CA ASN A 7 13.08 -5.38 2.28
C ASN A 7 12.42 -5.98 1.03
N VAL A 8 12.12 -5.16 0.02
CA VAL A 8 11.58 -5.64 -1.25
C VAL A 8 12.59 -6.54 -1.96
N LEU A 9 13.86 -6.14 -2.03
CA LEU A 9 14.90 -6.95 -2.67
C LEU A 9 15.12 -8.29 -1.96
N GLU A 10 15.21 -8.28 -0.63
CA GLU A 10 15.33 -9.50 0.17
C GLU A 10 14.13 -10.44 -0.07
N SER A 11 12.92 -9.89 -0.13
CA SER A 11 11.71 -10.67 -0.41
C SER A 11 11.71 -11.25 -1.83
N ILE A 12 12.13 -10.49 -2.83
CA ILE A 12 12.26 -10.97 -4.21
C ILE A 12 13.27 -12.10 -4.29
N ASP A 13 14.46 -11.93 -3.71
CA ASP A 13 15.53 -12.93 -3.74
C ASP A 13 15.07 -14.23 -3.04
N LEU A 14 14.34 -14.14 -1.92
CA LEU A 14 13.75 -15.29 -1.24
C LEU A 14 12.68 -16.01 -2.08
N ILE A 15 11.79 -15.27 -2.74
CA ILE A 15 10.72 -15.85 -3.56
C ILE A 15 11.31 -16.54 -4.80
N ILE A 16 12.27 -15.90 -5.47
CA ILE A 16 12.98 -16.48 -6.62
C ILE A 16 13.80 -17.69 -6.20
N GLY A 17 14.50 -17.62 -5.06
CA GLY A 17 15.27 -18.75 -4.50
C GLY A 17 14.40 -19.98 -4.21
N ASN A 18 13.10 -19.75 -3.96
CA ASN A 18 12.10 -20.80 -3.79
C ASN A 18 11.43 -21.24 -5.12
N GLY A 19 11.93 -20.78 -6.27
CA GLY A 19 11.41 -21.13 -7.60
C GLY A 19 10.05 -20.53 -7.93
N ARG A 20 9.65 -19.44 -7.27
CA ARG A 20 8.34 -18.78 -7.44
C ARG A 20 8.49 -17.42 -8.14
N LEU A 21 7.39 -16.94 -8.71
CA LEU A 21 7.31 -15.62 -9.33
C LEU A 21 6.97 -14.56 -8.27
N PRO A 22 7.82 -13.54 -8.04
CA PRO A 22 7.49 -12.42 -7.17
C PRO A 22 6.38 -11.56 -7.77
N ILE A 23 5.36 -11.26 -6.97
CA ILE A 23 4.28 -10.32 -7.32
C ILE A 23 4.32 -9.18 -6.31
N ILE A 24 4.58 -7.97 -6.80
CA ILE A 24 4.54 -6.76 -5.97
C ILE A 24 3.16 -6.15 -6.13
N LEU A 25 2.34 -6.26 -5.09
CA LEU A 25 1.04 -5.59 -5.02
C LEU A 25 1.22 -4.20 -4.43
N GLY A 26 0.80 -3.19 -5.17
CA GLY A 26 0.90 -1.80 -4.78
C GLY A 26 -0.45 -1.18 -4.43
N GLY A 27 -0.37 -0.04 -3.74
CA GLY A 27 -1.44 0.97 -3.66
C GLY A 27 -0.90 2.39 -3.70
N SER A 28 0.43 2.56 -3.71
CA SER A 28 1.10 3.85 -3.70
C SER A 28 2.18 3.92 -4.77
N ASN A 29 1.91 4.71 -5.81
CA ASN A 29 2.81 4.88 -6.95
C ASN A 29 4.18 5.45 -6.54
N SER A 30 4.26 6.17 -5.42
CA SER A 30 5.53 6.72 -4.93
C SER A 30 6.52 5.65 -4.49
N TYR A 31 6.04 4.54 -3.92
CA TYR A 31 6.89 3.42 -3.51
C TYR A 31 7.42 2.64 -4.71
N ILE A 32 6.56 2.38 -5.70
CA ILE A 32 6.97 1.73 -6.95
C ILE A 32 7.97 2.61 -7.70
N LYS A 33 7.70 3.92 -7.79
CA LYS A 33 8.63 4.90 -8.37
C LYS A 33 9.98 4.88 -7.65
N LYS A 34 9.97 4.94 -6.32
CA LYS A 34 11.19 4.89 -5.52
C LYS A 34 11.98 3.59 -5.73
N LEU A 35 11.30 2.45 -5.85
CA LEU A 35 11.95 1.16 -6.14
C LEU A 35 12.62 1.15 -7.51
N ILE A 36 11.95 1.69 -8.52
CA ILE A 36 12.41 1.71 -9.92
C ILE A 36 13.56 2.71 -10.11
N GLU A 37 13.45 3.89 -9.52
CA GLU A 37 14.38 5.00 -9.70
C GLU A 37 15.56 4.99 -8.72
N GLU A 38 15.57 4.08 -7.72
CA GLU A 38 16.66 3.99 -6.74
C GLU A 38 17.99 3.65 -7.46
N PRO A 39 18.96 4.60 -7.49
CA PRO A 39 20.16 4.44 -8.31
C PRO A 39 21.03 3.27 -7.88
N THR A 40 20.97 2.91 -6.59
CA THR A 40 21.77 1.83 -6.01
C THR A 40 21.25 0.42 -6.34
N ILE A 41 20.01 0.30 -6.81
CA ILE A 41 19.36 -1.00 -7.09
C ILE A 41 19.40 -1.33 -8.58
N ALA A 42 19.30 -0.31 -9.44
CA ALA A 42 19.15 -0.48 -10.88
C ALA A 42 18.06 -1.50 -11.23
N PHE A 43 16.87 -1.36 -10.62
CA PHE A 43 15.84 -2.40 -10.61
C PHE A 43 15.46 -2.91 -12.00
N LEU A 44 15.30 -1.99 -12.97
CA LEU A 44 14.88 -2.30 -14.34
C LEU A 44 15.94 -3.07 -15.14
N SER A 45 17.21 -3.02 -14.75
CA SER A 45 18.27 -3.81 -15.40
C SER A 45 18.50 -5.15 -14.71
N LYS A 46 18.15 -5.27 -13.41
CA LYS A 46 18.31 -6.52 -12.63
C LYS A 46 17.20 -7.53 -12.92
N TYR A 47 15.98 -7.08 -13.19
CA TYR A 47 14.81 -7.96 -13.30
C TYR A 47 14.03 -7.75 -14.60
N TYR A 48 13.46 -8.83 -15.12
CA TYR A 48 12.37 -8.75 -16.07
C TYR A 48 11.08 -8.41 -15.33
N TYR A 49 10.37 -7.36 -15.76
CA TYR A 49 9.20 -6.85 -15.06
C TYR A 49 7.99 -6.76 -15.99
N PHE A 50 6.80 -6.88 -15.39
CA PHE A 50 5.52 -6.74 -16.06
C PHE A 50 4.57 -5.94 -15.18
N PHE A 51 4.06 -4.82 -15.70
CA PHE A 51 3.12 -3.98 -14.98
C PHE A 51 1.69 -4.33 -15.38
N ILE A 52 0.89 -4.71 -14.40
CA ILE A 52 -0.56 -4.85 -14.54
C ILE A 52 -1.18 -3.63 -13.87
N TRP A 53 -1.92 -2.85 -14.65
CA TRP A 53 -2.75 -1.77 -14.12
C TRP A 53 -4.22 -2.14 -14.29
N VAL A 54 -4.96 -2.10 -13.19
CA VAL A 54 -6.41 -2.27 -13.18
C VAL A 54 -7.05 -0.90 -13.21
N ASP A 55 -7.84 -0.63 -14.23
CA ASP A 55 -8.63 0.60 -14.37
C ASP A 55 -10.12 0.30 -14.20
N VAL A 56 -10.83 1.24 -13.59
CA VAL A 56 -12.27 1.15 -13.31
C VAL A 56 -12.90 2.53 -13.46
N SER A 57 -14.13 2.57 -13.97
CA SER A 57 -14.84 3.85 -14.10
C SER A 57 -15.01 4.53 -12.74
N LEU A 58 -14.83 5.85 -12.69
CA LEU A 58 -15.00 6.62 -11.46
C LEU A 58 -16.37 6.39 -10.77
N PRO A 59 -17.51 6.33 -11.48
CA PRO A 59 -18.79 6.02 -10.86
C PRO A 59 -18.81 4.67 -10.14
N THR A 60 -18.27 3.62 -10.78
CA THR A 60 -18.17 2.28 -10.18
C THR A 60 -17.23 2.28 -8.97
N LEU A 61 -16.08 2.96 -9.10
CA LEU A 61 -15.10 3.06 -8.02
C LEU A 61 -15.70 3.76 -6.80
N PHE A 62 -16.39 4.88 -6.98
CA PHE A 62 -17.00 5.62 -5.87
C PHE A 62 -18.11 4.83 -5.19
N GLN A 63 -18.93 4.10 -5.94
CA GLN A 63 -19.94 3.20 -5.35
C GLN A 63 -19.29 2.09 -4.52
N TYR A 64 -18.25 1.45 -5.05
CA TYR A 64 -17.52 0.39 -4.36
C TYR A 64 -16.84 0.91 -3.08
N VAL A 65 -16.11 2.01 -3.19
CA VAL A 65 -15.40 2.64 -2.06
C VAL A 65 -16.40 3.10 -0.99
N GLY A 66 -17.52 3.71 -1.38
CA GLY A 66 -18.58 4.12 -0.45
C GLY A 66 -19.09 2.94 0.37
N LYS A 67 -19.49 1.84 -0.31
CA LYS A 67 -19.93 0.62 0.35
C LYS A 67 -18.87 0.06 1.31
N LYS A 68 -17.60 0.07 0.92
CA LYS A 68 -16.50 -0.43 1.75
C LYS A 68 -16.26 0.44 2.99
N VAL A 69 -16.42 1.75 2.86
CA VAL A 69 -16.39 2.66 4.01
C VAL A 69 -17.55 2.37 4.96
N ASP A 70 -18.76 2.17 4.43
CA ASP A 70 -19.92 1.80 5.24
C ASP A 70 -19.67 0.50 6.01
N GLU A 71 -19.18 -0.55 5.33
CA GLU A 71 -18.79 -1.83 5.95
C GLU A 71 -17.73 -1.65 7.05
N MET A 72 -16.72 -0.81 6.83
CA MET A 72 -15.66 -0.54 7.82
C MET A 72 -16.19 0.23 9.03
N VAL A 73 -17.09 1.20 8.82
CA VAL A 73 -17.75 1.94 9.90
C VAL A 73 -18.61 1.00 10.74
N GLU A 74 -19.40 0.14 10.09
CA GLU A 74 -20.20 -0.89 10.77
C GLU A 74 -19.33 -1.89 11.54
N SER A 75 -18.11 -2.19 11.06
CA SER A 75 -17.17 -3.07 11.75
C SER A 75 -16.37 -2.41 12.88
N GLY A 76 -16.61 -1.13 13.20
CA GLY A 76 -15.98 -0.45 14.34
C GLY A 76 -14.79 0.46 14.01
N MET A 77 -14.55 0.83 12.74
CA MET A 77 -13.47 1.75 12.34
C MET A 77 -13.47 3.05 13.15
N VAL A 78 -14.65 3.58 13.49
CA VAL A 78 -14.77 4.82 14.27
C VAL A 78 -14.25 4.64 15.70
N ASP A 79 -14.49 3.48 16.29
CA ASP A 79 -14.06 3.19 17.65
C ASP A 79 -12.54 2.96 17.70
N GLU A 80 -11.96 2.28 16.70
CA GLU A 80 -10.51 2.15 16.53
C GLU A 80 -9.82 3.53 16.43
N ILE A 81 -10.39 4.45 15.65
CA ILE A 81 -9.85 5.81 15.51
C ILE A 81 -9.94 6.58 16.84
N ARG A 82 -11.03 6.42 17.60
CA ARG A 82 -11.21 7.07 18.90
C ARG A 82 -10.19 6.57 19.92
N GLU A 83 -9.90 5.27 19.95
CA GLU A 83 -8.88 4.69 20.82
C GLU A 83 -7.47 5.16 20.45
N TYR A 84 -7.20 5.30 19.15
CA TYR A 84 -5.93 5.82 18.66
C TYR A 84 -5.75 7.32 18.95
N TYR A 85 -6.85 8.09 19.00
CA TYR A 85 -6.80 9.53 19.19
C TYR A 85 -6.67 9.91 20.66
N ALA A 86 -5.49 10.41 21.02
CA ALA A 86 -5.19 11.02 22.31
C ALA A 86 -5.05 12.55 22.15
N PRO A 87 -5.95 13.36 22.73
CA PRO A 87 -5.89 14.82 22.64
C PRO A 87 -4.52 15.36 23.08
N GLY A 88 -3.88 16.15 22.21
CA GLY A 88 -2.56 16.74 22.48
C GLY A 88 -1.36 15.81 22.29
N GLN A 89 -1.58 14.52 22.04
CA GLN A 89 -0.52 13.53 21.77
C GLN A 89 -0.53 13.05 20.33
N THR A 90 -1.71 12.88 19.73
CA THR A 90 -1.81 12.49 18.33
C THR A 90 -1.55 13.68 17.42
N THR A 91 -0.51 13.57 16.60
CA THR A 91 -0.15 14.58 15.62
C THR A 91 -1.01 14.47 14.36
N ARG A 92 -1.11 15.57 13.61
CA ARG A 92 -1.77 15.57 12.30
C ARG A 92 -1.17 14.55 11.33
N ARG A 93 0.14 14.33 11.37
CA ARG A 93 0.83 13.36 10.49
C ARG A 93 0.44 11.92 10.81
N GLU A 94 0.26 11.59 12.08
CA GLU A 94 -0.20 10.27 12.51
C GLU A 94 -1.65 10.01 12.08
N LEU A 95 -2.53 10.99 12.24
CA LEU A 95 -3.92 10.89 11.74
C LEU A 95 -3.97 10.76 10.21
N GLU A 96 -3.19 11.55 9.47
CA GLU A 96 -3.09 11.43 8.01
C GLU A 96 -2.52 10.06 7.60
N GLY A 97 -1.58 9.50 8.36
CA GLY A 97 -1.06 8.15 8.18
C GLY A 97 -2.13 7.07 8.37
N LEU A 98 -2.92 7.18 9.45
CA LEU A 98 -4.01 6.25 9.75
C LEU A 98 -5.10 6.30 8.68
N LEU A 99 -5.51 7.49 8.24
CA LEU A 99 -6.50 7.64 7.16
C LEU A 99 -6.00 7.05 5.84
N ARG A 100 -4.70 7.19 5.54
CA ARG A 100 -4.07 6.54 4.38
C ARG A 100 -4.05 5.01 4.52
N PHE A 101 -3.80 4.50 5.72
CA PHE A 101 -3.85 3.06 5.98
C PHE A 101 -5.27 2.51 5.82
N LEU A 102 -6.28 3.20 6.35
CA LEU A 102 -7.68 2.82 6.18
C LEU A 102 -8.10 2.84 4.70
N SER A 103 -7.59 3.81 3.91
CA SER A 103 -7.80 3.79 2.46
C SER A 103 -7.13 2.61 1.73
N LEU A 104 -6.07 2.03 2.30
CA LEU A 104 -5.47 0.79 1.79
C LEU A 104 -6.40 -0.41 2.04
N ILE A 105 -7.03 -0.48 3.22
CA ILE A 105 -7.95 -1.58 3.58
C ILE A 105 -9.15 -1.65 2.62
N LEU A 106 -9.66 -0.49 2.15
CA LEU A 106 -10.76 -0.41 1.19
C LEU A 106 -10.53 -1.21 -0.11
N PHE A 107 -9.28 -1.47 -0.48
CA PHE A 107 -8.92 -2.18 -1.71
C PHE A 107 -8.56 -3.66 -1.51
N PHE A 108 -8.28 -4.11 -0.29
CA PHE A 108 -7.71 -5.45 -0.02
C PHE A 108 -8.62 -6.41 0.77
N ARG A 109 -9.86 -6.04 1.10
CA ARG A 109 -10.88 -6.93 1.72
C ARG A 109 -12.23 -6.83 1.04
#